data_AF-A0A2V7RDS6-F1
#
_entry.id   AF-A0A2V7RDS6-F1
#
_cell.length_a   1.000
_cell.length_b   1.000
_cell.length_c   1.000
_cell.angle_alpha   90.00
_cell.angle_beta   90.00
_cell.angle_gamma   90.00
#
_symmetry.space_group_name_H-M   'P 1'
#
loop_
_entity.id
_entity.type
_entity.pdbx_description
1 polymer ?
#
loop_
_entity_poly.entity_id
_entity_poly.type
_entity_poly.pdbx_seq_one_letter_code
_entity_poly.pdbx_strand_id
1 'polypeptide(L)'
;MTGPDTTHLETSMDTQLRRDVRWLKIYALCSTAAFAVLALSAFQKPNQSKKTKFGEIDVERINVVEKDGKLRLVISNRDRSPGPIAYGKPFGYAGGSRPGMIFFNDEGSENGGLTFDGKRQPNGKYSSTVHMSFDQYNEDQVIVLQYADENGHQRKGLQISDRADVPILEVVKLQDSIQKMAAGPEKDAAMKRFKP
;
A
#
# COMPACT_ATOMS: atom_id res chain seq x y z
N MET A 1 60.73 -66.05 -28.74
CA MET A 1 59.52 -65.39 -28.23
C MET A 1 59.93 -64.00 -27.74
N THR A 2 59.74 -62.98 -28.57
CA THR A 2 59.91 -61.57 -28.19
C THR A 2 58.75 -61.19 -27.27
N GLY A 3 59.03 -60.88 -26.00
CA GLY A 3 58.02 -60.39 -25.07
C GLY A 3 57.40 -59.08 -25.56
N PRO A 4 56.13 -58.77 -25.21
CA PRO A 4 55.48 -57.56 -25.69
C PRO A 4 56.24 -56.32 -25.20
N ASP A 5 56.35 -55.31 -26.07
CA ASP A 5 57.03 -54.05 -25.81
C ASP A 5 56.22 -53.21 -24.79
N THR A 6 56.47 -53.45 -23.51
CA THR A 6 55.76 -52.82 -22.38
C THR A 6 56.13 -51.35 -22.18
N THR A 7 57.32 -50.96 -22.63
CA THR A 7 57.87 -49.60 -22.54
C THR A 7 57.02 -48.57 -23.28
N HIS A 8 56.53 -48.91 -24.48
CA HIS A 8 55.65 -48.04 -25.25
C HIS A 8 54.25 -47.88 -24.64
N LEU A 9 53.75 -48.93 -23.96
CA LEU A 9 52.45 -48.91 -23.27
C LEU A 9 52.50 -48.04 -21.99
N GLU A 10 53.56 -48.17 -21.20
CA GLU A 10 53.76 -47.35 -19.99
C GLU A 10 53.90 -45.86 -20.33
N THR A 11 54.69 -45.52 -21.37
CA THR A 11 54.91 -44.13 -21.79
C THR A 11 53.62 -43.49 -22.34
N SER A 12 52.81 -44.27 -23.05
CA SER A 12 51.50 -43.84 -23.56
C SER A 12 50.49 -43.61 -22.43
N MET A 13 50.41 -44.53 -21.47
CA MET A 13 49.58 -44.39 -20.26
C MET A 13 49.96 -43.17 -19.43
N ASP A 14 51.25 -42.93 -19.20
CA ASP A 14 51.73 -41.76 -18.45
C ASP A 14 51.36 -40.43 -19.11
N THR A 15 51.42 -40.40 -20.45
CA THR A 15 51.04 -39.22 -21.23
C THR A 15 49.53 -38.95 -21.16
N GLN A 16 48.72 -40.01 -21.21
CA GLN A 16 47.26 -39.94 -21.04
C GLN A 16 46.90 -39.47 -19.62
N LEU A 17 47.51 -40.05 -18.58
CA LEU A 17 47.31 -39.65 -17.18
C LEU A 17 47.64 -38.19 -16.94
N ARG A 18 48.78 -37.70 -17.46
CA ARG A 18 49.16 -36.28 -17.33
C ARG A 18 48.14 -35.35 -18.00
N ARG A 19 47.57 -35.77 -19.13
CA ARG A 19 46.54 -35.00 -19.85
C ARG A 19 45.23 -34.96 -19.06
N ASP A 20 44.81 -36.10 -18.52
CA ASP A 20 43.56 -36.21 -17.77
C ASP A 20 43.65 -35.46 -16.43
N VAL A 21 44.79 -35.55 -15.72
CA VAL A 21 45.05 -34.74 -14.51
C VAL A 21 45.04 -33.25 -14.83
N ARG A 22 45.56 -32.83 -15.99
CA ARG A 22 45.53 -31.42 -16.41
C ARG A 22 44.10 -30.94 -16.65
N TRP A 23 43.26 -31.75 -17.30
CA TRP A 23 41.83 -31.46 -17.46
C TRP A 23 41.08 -31.44 -16.13
N LEU A 24 41.37 -32.39 -15.24
CA LEU A 24 40.75 -32.46 -13.91
C LEU A 24 41.09 -31.23 -13.06
N LYS A 25 42.34 -30.74 -13.13
CA LYS A 25 42.76 -29.49 -12.48
C LYS A 25 42.03 -28.27 -13.03
N ILE A 26 41.86 -28.19 -14.35
CA ILE A 26 41.12 -27.10 -14.99
C ILE A 26 39.65 -27.15 -14.57
N TYR A 27 39.03 -28.33 -14.60
CA TYR A 27 37.64 -28.53 -14.17
C TYR A 27 37.45 -28.17 -12.69
N ALA A 28 38.32 -28.63 -11.80
CA ALA A 28 38.28 -28.30 -10.38
C ALA A 28 38.42 -26.78 -10.15
N LEU A 29 39.32 -26.11 -10.88
CA LEU A 29 39.48 -24.66 -10.80
C LEU A 29 38.21 -23.93 -11.26
N CYS A 30 37.65 -24.31 -12.42
CA CYS A 30 36.45 -23.70 -12.98
C CYS A 30 35.22 -23.92 -12.09
N SER A 31 35.02 -25.14 -11.59
CA SER A 31 33.91 -25.47 -10.69
C SER A 31 34.04 -24.77 -9.34
N THR A 32 35.25 -24.69 -8.77
CA THR A 32 35.49 -23.94 -7.53
C THR A 32 35.24 -22.44 -7.73
N ALA A 33 35.69 -21.87 -8.85
CA ALA A 33 35.41 -20.48 -9.18
C ALA A 33 33.91 -20.22 -9.35
N ALA A 34 33.19 -21.10 -10.05
CA ALA A 34 31.74 -21.01 -10.21
C ALA A 34 31.01 -21.08 -8.86
N PHE A 35 31.39 -22.02 -7.98
CA PHE A 35 30.83 -22.11 -6.63
C PHE A 35 31.14 -20.88 -5.78
N ALA A 36 32.35 -20.34 -5.86
CA ALA A 36 32.72 -19.13 -5.15
C ALA A 36 31.88 -17.93 -5.60
N VAL A 37 31.66 -17.78 -6.91
CA VAL A 37 30.78 -16.73 -7.47
C VAL A 37 29.35 -16.90 -6.96
N LEU A 38 28.78 -18.12 -7.03
CA LEU A 38 27.43 -18.38 -6.55
C LEU A 38 27.27 -18.11 -5.05
N ALA A 39 28.24 -18.53 -4.24
CA ALA A 39 28.25 -18.26 -2.80
C ALA A 39 28.32 -16.75 -2.52
N LEU A 40 29.21 -16.01 -3.18
CA LEU A 40 29.34 -14.56 -3.01
C LEU A 40 28.09 -13.81 -3.49
N SER A 41 27.43 -14.26 -4.55
CA SER A 41 26.16 -13.70 -5.03
C SER A 41 25.01 -13.95 -4.05
N ALA A 42 24.96 -15.11 -3.39
CA ALA A 42 23.95 -15.43 -2.39
C ALA A 42 24.05 -14.57 -1.12
N PHE A 43 25.23 -14.04 -0.81
CA PHE A 43 25.44 -13.12 0.32
C PHE A 43 25.32 -11.63 -0.04
N GLN A 44 24.96 -11.29 -1.29
CA GLN A 44 24.62 -9.92 -1.62
C GLN A 44 23.33 -9.54 -0.89
N LYS A 45 23.46 -8.79 0.21
CA LYS A 45 22.33 -8.17 0.89
C LYS A 45 21.49 -7.44 -0.17
N PRO A 46 20.15 -7.57 -0.17
CA PRO A 46 19.33 -6.71 -1.00
C PRO A 46 19.75 -5.29 -0.72
N ASN A 47 20.02 -4.53 -1.77
CA ASN A 47 20.56 -3.17 -1.73
C ASN A 47 19.49 -2.22 -1.14
N GLN A 48 19.15 -2.41 0.14
CA GLN A 48 18.08 -1.72 0.87
C GLN A 48 18.45 -0.25 1.17
N SER A 49 19.67 0.17 0.84
CA SER A 49 20.21 1.49 1.19
C SER A 49 20.19 2.50 0.04
N LYS A 50 19.79 2.13 -1.18
CA LYS A 50 19.62 3.10 -2.27
C LYS A 50 18.17 3.59 -2.33
N LYS A 51 17.96 4.84 -1.93
CA LYS A 51 16.70 5.56 -2.19
C LYS A 51 16.45 5.57 -3.70
N THR A 52 15.30 5.04 -4.13
CA THR A 52 14.87 5.14 -5.54
C THR A 52 14.57 6.60 -5.86
N LYS A 53 15.04 7.07 -7.01
CA LYS A 53 14.73 8.41 -7.52
C LYS A 53 13.91 8.26 -8.79
N PHE A 54 12.83 9.01 -8.87
CA PHE A 54 11.99 9.14 -10.05
C PHE A 54 12.04 10.60 -10.52
N GLY A 55 11.88 10.82 -11.83
CA GLY A 55 11.59 12.16 -12.36
C GLY A 55 10.10 12.46 -12.18
N GLU A 56 9.28 11.68 -12.87
CA GLU A 56 7.81 11.71 -12.83
C GLU A 56 7.28 10.27 -12.72
N ILE A 57 6.10 10.11 -12.12
CA ILE A 57 5.41 8.83 -12.03
C ILE A 57 3.92 9.01 -12.36
N ASP A 58 3.42 8.19 -13.28
CA ASP A 58 1.99 8.04 -13.54
C ASP A 58 1.46 6.83 -12.77
N VAL A 59 0.69 7.10 -11.73
CA VAL A 59 0.16 6.06 -10.84
C VAL A 59 -1.25 6.39 -10.40
N GLU A 60 -2.06 5.35 -10.20
CA GLU A 60 -3.40 5.53 -9.63
C GLU A 60 -3.37 5.72 -8.10
N ARG A 61 -2.34 5.17 -7.43
CA ARG A 61 -2.23 5.14 -5.97
C ARG A 61 -0.78 5.00 -5.49
N ILE A 62 -0.45 5.73 -4.44
CA ILE A 62 0.77 5.63 -3.64
C ILE A 62 0.37 5.27 -2.21
N ASN A 63 1.00 4.24 -1.65
CA ASN A 63 0.92 3.92 -0.22
C ASN A 63 2.25 4.26 0.45
N VAL A 64 2.22 5.11 1.46
CA VAL A 64 3.29 5.26 2.45
C VAL A 64 2.96 4.32 3.60
N VAL A 65 3.89 3.42 3.92
CA VAL A 65 3.70 2.38 4.92
C VAL A 65 4.78 2.44 6.00
N GLU A 66 4.39 2.05 7.21
CA GLU A 66 5.30 1.77 8.31
C GLU A 66 6.09 0.46 8.07
N LYS A 67 7.10 0.22 8.90
CA LYS A 67 7.93 -1.01 8.82
C LYS A 67 7.13 -2.29 8.98
N ASP A 68 6.04 -2.24 9.75
CA ASP A 68 5.14 -3.37 10.00
C ASP A 68 4.06 -3.51 8.89
N GLY A 69 4.07 -2.64 7.88
CA GLY A 69 3.13 -2.65 6.77
C GLY A 69 1.86 -1.86 6.99
N LYS A 70 1.67 -1.23 8.16
CA LYS A 70 0.52 -0.33 8.38
C LYS A 70 0.58 0.87 7.45
N LEU A 71 -0.58 1.33 6.98
CA LEU A 71 -0.67 2.56 6.20
C LEU A 71 -0.36 3.77 7.08
N ARG A 72 0.35 4.75 6.52
CA ARG A 72 0.56 6.09 7.11
C ARG A 72 -0.10 7.18 6.28
N LEU A 73 0.01 7.06 4.96
CA LEU A 73 -0.58 7.98 3.99
C LEU A 73 -0.95 7.21 2.73
N VAL A 74 -2.12 7.49 2.20
CA VAL A 74 -2.54 7.04 0.87
C VAL A 74 -2.79 8.25 0.00
N ILE A 75 -2.10 8.33 -1.13
CA ILE A 75 -2.41 9.30 -2.20
C ILE A 75 -3.04 8.52 -3.34
N SER A 76 -4.24 8.89 -3.78
CA SER A 76 -4.95 8.10 -4.79
C SER A 76 -5.91 8.90 -5.65
N ASN A 77 -6.17 8.39 -6.85
CA ASN A 77 -7.31 8.79 -7.65
C ASN A 77 -8.65 8.38 -6.99
N ARG A 78 -9.77 8.64 -7.67
CA ARG A 78 -11.11 8.33 -7.18
C ARG A 78 -11.27 6.84 -6.90
N ASP A 79 -11.10 6.00 -7.92
CA ASP A 79 -11.47 4.59 -7.88
C ASP A 79 -10.57 3.77 -6.95
N ARG A 80 -9.32 4.22 -6.73
CA ARG A 80 -8.37 3.58 -5.82
C ARG A 80 -8.35 4.19 -4.42
N SER A 81 -9.21 5.16 -4.13
CA SER A 81 -9.32 5.73 -2.78
C SER A 81 -9.78 4.70 -1.76
N PRO A 82 -9.21 4.67 -0.54
CA PRO A 82 -9.63 3.74 0.49
C PRO A 82 -10.99 4.16 1.07
N GLY A 83 -11.77 3.17 1.49
CA GLY A 83 -12.88 3.40 2.42
C GLY A 83 -12.35 3.76 3.82
N PRO A 84 -13.23 4.00 4.79
CA PRO A 84 -12.84 4.21 6.18
C PRO A 84 -12.14 2.98 6.74
N ILE A 85 -11.05 3.19 7.48
CA ILE A 85 -10.27 2.11 8.14
C ILE A 85 -10.10 2.46 9.61
N ALA A 86 -10.37 1.50 10.49
CA ALA A 86 -10.11 1.59 11.92
C ALA A 86 -9.29 0.37 12.34
N TYR A 87 -8.18 0.58 13.03
CA TYR A 87 -7.28 -0.50 13.48
C TYR A 87 -6.87 -1.46 12.35
N GLY A 88 -6.60 -0.92 11.16
CA GLY A 88 -6.25 -1.69 9.96
C GLY A 88 -7.41 -2.46 9.31
N LYS A 89 -8.66 -2.28 9.78
CA LYS A 89 -9.85 -2.96 9.24
C LYS A 89 -10.81 -1.96 8.58
N PRO A 90 -11.31 -2.24 7.37
CA PRO A 90 -12.30 -1.40 6.73
C PRO A 90 -13.63 -1.44 7.51
N PHE A 91 -14.33 -0.30 7.57
CA PHE A 91 -15.66 -0.18 8.18
C PHE A 91 -16.54 0.82 7.41
N GLY A 92 -17.84 0.80 7.70
CA GLY A 92 -18.79 1.70 7.06
C GLY A 92 -18.95 1.41 5.56
N TYR A 93 -18.46 2.31 4.72
CA TYR A 93 -18.67 2.27 3.27
C TYR A 93 -17.42 1.85 2.49
N ALA A 94 -17.62 1.37 1.26
CA ALA A 94 -16.51 1.01 0.37
C ALA A 94 -15.74 2.26 -0.09
N GLY A 95 -14.45 2.09 -0.42
CA GLY A 95 -13.67 3.14 -1.08
C GLY A 95 -14.16 3.47 -2.49
N GLY A 96 -13.47 4.38 -3.18
CA GLY A 96 -13.76 4.69 -4.59
C GLY A 96 -14.47 6.03 -4.83
N SER A 97 -14.62 6.88 -3.82
CA SER A 97 -15.42 8.12 -3.93
C SER A 97 -14.59 9.40 -3.82
N ARG A 98 -13.42 9.35 -3.18
CA ARG A 98 -12.70 10.51 -2.64
C ARG A 98 -11.23 10.57 -3.07
N PRO A 99 -10.92 11.12 -4.25
CA PRO A 99 -9.52 11.30 -4.65
C PRO A 99 -8.80 12.29 -3.72
N GLY A 100 -7.53 12.04 -3.46
CA GLY A 100 -6.71 12.89 -2.60
C GLY A 100 -5.77 12.10 -1.70
N MET A 101 -5.59 12.61 -0.48
CA MET A 101 -4.66 12.12 0.55
C MET A 101 -5.44 11.70 1.79
N ILE A 102 -5.25 10.45 2.26
CA ILE A 102 -5.86 9.95 3.49
C ILE A 102 -4.76 9.59 4.49
N PHE A 103 -4.87 10.07 5.72
CA PHE A 103 -3.87 9.93 6.78
C PHE A 103 -4.28 8.85 7.79
N PHE A 104 -3.28 8.21 8.40
CA PHE A 104 -3.49 7.17 9.39
C PHE A 104 -2.60 7.39 10.63
N ASN A 105 -3.15 7.02 11.79
CA ASN A 105 -2.42 7.00 13.06
C ASN A 105 -1.64 5.69 13.27
N ASP A 106 -0.89 5.59 14.37
CA ASP A 106 -0.02 4.44 14.68
C ASP A 106 -0.77 3.13 14.94
N GLU A 107 -2.06 3.24 15.27
CA GLU A 107 -2.96 2.12 15.49
C GLU A 107 -3.55 1.61 14.16
N GLY A 108 -3.32 2.32 13.05
CA GLY A 108 -3.83 1.98 11.73
C GLY A 108 -5.27 2.43 11.50
N SER A 109 -5.76 3.41 12.28
CA SER A 109 -7.03 4.08 12.04
C SER A 109 -6.81 5.32 11.18
N GLU A 110 -7.73 5.58 10.25
CA GLU A 110 -7.81 6.84 9.53
C GLU A 110 -7.98 7.99 10.54
N ASN A 111 -7.29 9.11 10.31
CA ASN A 111 -7.34 10.27 11.20
C ASN A 111 -7.43 11.61 10.46
N GLY A 112 -8.17 11.61 9.35
CA GLY A 112 -8.39 12.76 8.49
C GLY A 112 -7.86 12.59 7.07
N GLY A 113 -8.08 13.61 6.25
CA GLY A 113 -7.74 13.57 4.85
C GLY A 113 -7.81 14.93 4.16
N LEU A 114 -7.20 15.00 2.98
CA LEU A 114 -7.33 16.09 2.03
C LEU A 114 -7.89 15.53 0.73
N THR A 115 -9.13 15.85 0.42
CA THR A 115 -9.84 15.32 -0.74
C THR A 115 -10.26 16.43 -1.68
N PHE A 116 -10.26 16.10 -2.97
CA PHE A 116 -10.66 17.00 -4.05
C PHE A 116 -11.73 16.30 -4.86
N ASP A 117 -12.82 17.02 -5.14
CA ASP A 117 -13.82 16.58 -6.07
C ASP A 117 -14.28 17.75 -6.94
N GLY A 118 -14.77 17.43 -8.13
CA GLY A 118 -15.46 18.37 -8.97
C GLY A 118 -15.74 17.77 -10.32
N LYS A 119 -16.96 18.00 -10.80
CA LYS A 119 -17.34 17.63 -12.17
C LYS A 119 -18.50 18.48 -12.64
N ARG A 120 -18.53 18.71 -13.96
CA ARG A 120 -19.72 19.16 -14.65
C ARG A 120 -20.51 17.95 -15.13
N GLN A 121 -21.81 17.97 -14.91
CA GLN A 121 -22.76 16.97 -15.39
C GLN A 121 -23.24 17.34 -16.81
N PRO A 122 -23.73 16.37 -17.60
CA PRO A 122 -24.26 16.62 -18.95
C PRO A 122 -25.40 17.66 -18.99
N ASN A 123 -26.19 17.77 -17.92
CA ASN A 123 -27.24 18.77 -17.78
C ASN A 123 -26.74 20.20 -17.49
N GLY A 124 -25.42 20.44 -17.58
CA GLY A 124 -24.78 21.74 -17.36
C GLY A 124 -24.52 22.09 -15.90
N LYS A 125 -25.10 21.33 -14.94
CA LYS A 125 -24.85 21.52 -13.51
C LYS A 125 -23.43 21.12 -13.14
N TYR A 126 -22.82 21.76 -12.15
CA TYR A 126 -21.51 21.40 -11.64
C TYR A 126 -21.48 21.31 -10.12
N SER A 127 -20.52 20.54 -9.63
CA SER A 127 -20.06 20.58 -8.25
C SER A 127 -18.54 20.73 -8.20
N SER A 128 -18.04 21.35 -7.14
CA SER A 128 -16.62 21.37 -6.78
C SER A 128 -16.48 21.32 -5.26
N THR A 129 -15.55 20.52 -4.76
CA THR A 129 -15.31 20.36 -3.34
C THR A 129 -13.83 20.20 -3.08
N VAL A 130 -13.32 20.94 -2.11
CA VAL A 130 -12.03 20.71 -1.47
C VAL A 130 -12.30 20.56 0.01
N HIS A 131 -11.87 19.45 0.59
CA HIS A 131 -12.15 19.12 1.98
C HIS A 131 -10.88 18.64 2.66
N MET A 132 -10.44 19.38 3.67
CA MET A 132 -9.34 19.00 4.56
C MET A 132 -9.92 18.78 5.95
N SER A 133 -9.73 17.59 6.50
CA SER A 133 -10.24 17.22 7.81
C SER A 133 -9.18 16.64 8.73
N PHE A 134 -9.42 16.79 10.02
CA PHE A 134 -8.70 16.15 11.10
C PHE A 134 -9.71 15.49 12.03
N ASP A 135 -9.53 14.19 12.24
CA ASP A 135 -10.41 13.42 13.12
C ASP A 135 -9.89 13.48 14.56
N GLN A 136 -10.82 13.46 15.52
CA GLN A 136 -10.47 13.25 16.92
C GLN A 136 -10.06 11.78 17.13
N TYR A 137 -9.25 11.52 18.17
CA TYR A 137 -8.78 10.18 18.45
C TYR A 137 -9.97 9.22 18.66
N ASN A 138 -10.04 8.17 17.84
CA ASN A 138 -11.14 7.18 17.78
C ASN A 138 -12.53 7.75 17.48
N GLU A 139 -12.60 8.96 16.93
CA GLU A 139 -13.83 9.69 16.62
C GLU A 139 -13.80 10.21 15.18
N ASP A 140 -14.75 11.08 14.85
CA ASP A 140 -14.94 11.68 13.53
C ASP A 140 -14.34 13.10 13.46
N GLN A 141 -14.54 13.82 12.35
CA GLN A 141 -13.91 15.12 12.11
C GLN A 141 -14.21 16.16 13.21
N VAL A 142 -13.16 16.74 13.80
CA VAL A 142 -13.25 17.89 14.73
C VAL A 142 -12.80 19.20 14.14
N ILE A 143 -11.87 19.18 13.18
CA ILE A 143 -11.42 20.37 12.45
C ILE A 143 -11.60 20.12 10.96
N VAL A 144 -12.29 21.02 10.27
CA VAL A 144 -12.55 20.93 8.83
C VAL A 144 -12.29 22.28 8.16
N LEU A 145 -11.42 22.31 7.16
CA LEU A 145 -11.29 23.43 6.22
C LEU A 145 -11.89 23.00 4.87
N GLN A 146 -12.90 23.73 4.41
CA GLN A 146 -13.66 23.31 3.23
C GLN A 146 -13.96 24.46 2.28
N TYR A 147 -13.93 24.14 0.99
CA TYR A 147 -14.65 24.82 -0.08
C TYR A 147 -15.63 23.84 -0.71
N ALA A 148 -16.89 24.24 -0.87
CA ALA A 148 -17.91 23.48 -1.59
C ALA A 148 -18.72 24.45 -2.46
N ASP A 149 -18.96 24.06 -3.71
CA ASP A 149 -19.78 24.82 -4.65
C ASP A 149 -20.70 23.86 -5.38
N GLU A 150 -22.00 24.11 -5.27
CA GLU A 150 -23.02 23.46 -6.07
C GLU A 150 -23.74 24.50 -6.91
N ASN A 151 -23.34 24.63 -8.19
CA ASN A 151 -23.99 25.53 -9.14
C ASN A 151 -24.05 27.01 -8.70
N GLY A 152 -22.99 27.50 -8.05
CA GLY A 152 -22.90 28.86 -7.51
C GLY A 152 -23.38 28.98 -6.06
N HIS A 153 -23.96 27.93 -5.48
CA HIS A 153 -24.24 27.87 -4.05
C HIS A 153 -22.97 27.46 -3.30
N GLN A 154 -22.25 28.45 -2.81
CA GLN A 154 -20.92 28.27 -2.22
C GLN A 154 -20.96 28.23 -0.69
N ARG A 155 -20.19 27.28 -0.13
CA ARG A 155 -19.79 27.26 1.28
C ARG A 155 -18.26 27.23 1.35
N LYS A 156 -17.69 28.10 2.17
CA LYS A 156 -16.25 28.18 2.40
C LYS A 156 -15.96 28.58 3.83
N GLY A 157 -15.03 27.90 4.47
CA GLY A 157 -14.63 28.26 5.82
C GLY A 157 -13.93 27.16 6.60
N LEU A 158 -13.59 27.52 7.84
CA LEU A 158 -13.08 26.65 8.88
C LEU A 158 -14.21 26.31 9.85
N GLN A 159 -14.39 25.02 10.12
CA GLN A 159 -15.28 24.51 11.15
C GLN A 159 -14.45 23.83 12.24
N ILE A 160 -14.77 24.15 13.49
CA ILE A 160 -14.26 23.48 14.69
C ILE A 160 -15.48 22.97 15.44
N SER A 161 -15.51 21.67 15.73
CA SER A 161 -16.65 21.01 16.38
C SER A 161 -16.23 20.48 17.74
N ASP A 162 -17.04 20.76 18.75
CA ASP A 162 -16.96 20.11 20.06
C ASP A 162 -17.88 18.88 20.01
N ARG A 163 -17.29 17.68 19.93
CA ARG A 163 -18.00 16.41 19.77
C ARG A 163 -18.07 15.67 21.10
N ALA A 164 -19.11 14.84 21.25
CA ALA A 164 -19.21 13.93 22.38
C ALA A 164 -18.20 12.78 22.22
N ASP A 165 -17.55 12.41 23.32
CA ASP A 165 -16.56 11.33 23.40
C ASP A 165 -17.24 9.95 23.24
N VAL A 166 -17.55 9.59 21.99
CA VAL A 166 -18.18 8.32 21.61
C VAL A 166 -17.40 7.70 20.46
N PRO A 167 -16.85 6.47 20.61
CA PRO A 167 -16.05 5.84 19.58
C PRO A 167 -16.79 5.71 18.24
N ILE A 168 -16.12 6.05 17.13
CA ILE A 168 -16.72 6.06 15.79
C ILE A 168 -17.30 4.70 15.39
N LEU A 169 -16.68 3.60 15.82
CA LEU A 169 -17.16 2.25 15.55
C LEU A 169 -18.50 1.96 16.24
N GLU A 170 -18.79 2.59 17.37
CA GLU A 170 -20.08 2.47 18.05
C GLU A 170 -21.15 3.29 17.33
N VAL A 171 -20.81 4.50 16.90
CA VAL A 171 -21.68 5.37 16.10
C VAL A 171 -22.11 4.67 14.81
N VAL A 172 -21.15 4.05 14.09
CA VAL A 172 -21.44 3.31 12.85
C VAL A 172 -22.30 2.08 13.10
N LYS A 173 -22.01 1.29 14.16
CA LYS A 173 -22.85 0.13 14.51
C LYS A 173 -24.29 0.54 14.81
N LEU A 174 -24.48 1.65 15.53
CA LEU A 174 -25.80 2.19 15.81
C LEU A 174 -26.49 2.62 14.52
N GLN A 175 -25.80 3.35 13.65
CA GLN A 175 -26.33 3.76 12.35
C GLN A 175 -26.76 2.55 11.50
N ASP A 176 -25.92 1.51 11.41
CA ASP A 176 -26.21 0.28 10.67
C ASP A 176 -27.44 -0.45 11.23
N SER A 177 -27.60 -0.44 12.56
CA SER A 177 -28.77 -1.05 13.20
C SER A 177 -30.07 -0.31 12.82
N ILE A 178 -30.03 1.03 12.77
CA ILE A 178 -31.17 1.85 12.37
C ILE A 178 -31.48 1.66 10.88
N GLN A 179 -30.45 1.56 10.04
CA GLN A 179 -30.61 1.34 8.60
C GLN A 179 -31.30 0.01 8.27
N LYS A 180 -31.06 -1.03 9.08
CA LYS A 180 -31.68 -2.36 8.93
C LYS A 180 -33.13 -2.44 9.41
N MET A 181 -33.63 -1.43 10.12
CA MET A 181 -35.04 -1.38 10.53
C MET A 181 -35.96 -1.35 9.30
N ALA A 182 -37.16 -1.92 9.44
CA ALA A 182 -38.20 -1.80 8.43
C ALA A 182 -38.54 -0.33 8.16
N ALA A 183 -38.86 0.00 6.91
CA ALA A 183 -39.31 1.34 6.57
C ALA A 183 -40.62 1.65 7.34
N GLY A 184 -40.64 2.78 8.05
CA GLY A 184 -41.78 3.19 8.84
C GLY A 184 -41.45 4.21 9.93
N PRO A 185 -42.47 4.64 10.70
CA PRO A 185 -42.34 5.72 11.67
C PRO A 185 -41.26 5.49 12.74
N GLU A 186 -41.00 4.23 13.10
CA GLU A 186 -39.98 3.88 14.08
C GLU A 186 -38.56 4.12 13.55
N LYS A 187 -38.30 3.76 12.28
CA LYS A 187 -37.02 4.05 11.63
C LYS A 187 -36.80 5.55 11.49
N ASP A 188 -37.84 6.28 11.11
CA ASP A 188 -37.79 7.74 10.98
C ASP A 188 -37.52 8.41 12.33
N ALA A 189 -38.19 7.94 13.39
CA ALA A 189 -37.96 8.42 14.75
C ALA A 189 -36.54 8.09 15.24
N ALA A 190 -36.03 6.90 14.97
CA ALA A 190 -34.67 6.49 15.31
C ALA A 190 -33.62 7.34 14.57
N MET A 191 -33.79 7.55 13.25
CA MET A 191 -32.92 8.43 12.47
C MET A 191 -32.95 9.88 12.94
N LYS A 192 -34.10 10.39 13.38
CA LYS A 192 -34.20 11.76 13.91
C LYS A 192 -33.51 11.93 15.27
N ARG A 193 -33.47 10.87 16.08
CA ARG A 193 -32.75 10.84 17.37
C ARG A 193 -31.24 10.66 17.17
N PHE A 194 -30.83 9.98 16.11
CA PHE A 194 -29.44 9.84 15.72
C PHE A 194 -28.88 11.19 15.25
N LYS A 195 -28.26 11.92 16.18
CA LYS A 195 -27.43 13.10 15.90
C LYS A 195 -25.97 12.70 16.17
N PRO A 196 -25.20 12.32 15.13
CA PRO A 196 -23.77 12.07 15.26
C PRO A 196 -22.97 13.36 15.49
#